data_AF-A0A946XQ23-F1
#
_entry.id   AF-A0A946XQ23-F1
#
_cell.length_a   1.000
_cell.length_b   1.000
_cell.length_c   1.000
_cell.angle_alpha   90.00
_cell.angle_beta   90.00
_cell.angle_gamma   90.00
#
_symmetry.space_group_name_H-M   'P 1'
#
loop_
_entity.id
_entity.type
_entity.pdbx_description
1 polymer ?
#
loop_
_entity_poly.entity_id
_entity_poly.type
_entity_poly.pdbx_seq_one_letter_code
_entity_poly.pdbx_strand_id
1 'polypeptide(L)'
;MKTTIILLVGLSLNLVLETHAQLLDGKPTETRVTHGPMLGRPDSDSMSLWVRTERPGKVRVLYGTNKRIFTHEASVETTDISRDNTAIITIDKLKPNTRYYYRIADHQLEGSFRTMPSAVDFKNPKGNPEGLFNFKFEFACGNNQGGGGDGAGPTVPVFETLNAKVRNNINFAILNGDWLYEQRRDYPPKDWLRQVGLDTMLEAPRIVQKAPTLVGVWENYKTYLARGRNLSEWHRHVPSFYTADDHELINDIYGAGEAGYVNRRAVFRDIATKAWFDYLAWANPVQHNTSP
;
A
#
# COMPACT_ATOMS: atom_id res chain seq x y z
N MET A 1 20.57 59.23 -8.28
CA MET A 1 20.93 57.80 -8.22
C MET A 1 19.94 57.09 -7.31
N LYS A 2 19.10 56.20 -7.85
CA LYS A 2 18.20 55.36 -7.05
C LYS A 2 18.79 53.95 -7.01
N THR A 3 19.16 53.51 -5.82
CA THR A 3 19.72 52.17 -5.56
C THR A 3 18.56 51.21 -5.38
N THR A 4 18.40 50.26 -6.29
CA THR A 4 17.44 49.16 -6.16
C THR A 4 18.05 48.07 -5.29
N ILE A 5 17.52 47.86 -4.10
CA ILE A 5 17.82 46.69 -3.26
C ILE A 5 16.92 45.55 -3.74
N ILE A 6 17.51 44.52 -4.33
CA ILE A 6 16.83 43.26 -4.63
C ILE A 6 16.78 42.46 -3.33
N LEU A 7 15.58 42.30 -2.77
CA LEU A 7 15.33 41.46 -1.60
C LEU A 7 15.34 40.00 -2.04
N LEU A 8 16.33 39.23 -1.56
CA LEU A 8 16.35 37.76 -1.68
C LEU A 8 15.21 37.17 -0.84
N VAL A 9 14.05 36.96 -1.45
CA VAL A 9 12.94 36.16 -0.88
C VAL A 9 13.02 34.77 -1.50
N GLY A 10 13.87 33.91 -0.96
CA GLY A 10 14.03 32.53 -1.48
C GLY A 10 14.45 31.47 -0.47
N LEU A 11 14.86 31.84 0.75
CA LEU A 11 15.39 30.89 1.74
C LEU A 11 14.44 30.54 2.89
N SER A 12 13.32 31.25 3.07
CA SER A 12 12.48 31.13 4.27
C SER A 12 11.38 30.06 4.18
N LEU A 13 10.93 29.66 2.99
CA LEU A 13 9.83 28.69 2.88
C LEU A 13 10.27 27.25 3.20
N ASN A 14 11.50 26.88 2.83
CA ASN A 14 12.03 25.53 3.05
C ASN A 14 12.34 25.26 4.54
N LEU A 15 12.88 26.24 5.27
CA LEU A 15 13.16 26.09 6.70
C LEU A 15 11.89 25.91 7.54
N VAL A 16 10.77 26.53 7.15
CA VAL A 16 9.52 26.46 7.90
C VAL A 16 8.83 25.10 7.77
N LEU A 17 8.88 24.44 6.60
CA LEU A 17 8.35 23.08 6.46
C LEU A 17 9.17 22.05 7.24
N GLU A 18 10.50 22.17 7.21
CA GLU A 18 11.41 21.26 7.92
C GLU A 18 11.12 21.22 9.42
N THR A 19 10.78 22.35 10.02
CA THR A 19 10.45 22.44 11.44
C THR A 19 9.07 21.86 11.79
N HIS A 20 8.07 21.95 10.91
CA HIS A 20 6.71 21.51 11.23
C HIS A 20 6.61 19.99 11.38
N ALA A 21 7.17 19.22 10.43
CA ALA A 21 7.14 17.76 10.49
C ALA A 21 7.89 17.23 11.73
N GLN A 22 9.03 17.82 12.08
CA GLN A 22 9.79 17.48 13.28
C GLN A 22 9.03 17.81 14.58
N LEU A 23 8.30 18.92 14.61
CA LEU A 23 7.47 19.31 15.76
C LEU A 23 6.22 18.42 15.94
N LEU A 24 5.79 17.74 14.88
CA LEU A 24 4.68 16.79 14.92
C LEU A 24 5.12 15.37 15.31
N ASP A 25 6.37 14.98 15.00
CA ASP A 25 6.97 13.72 15.45
C ASP A 25 7.05 13.71 16.99
N GLY A 26 6.15 12.97 17.63
CA GLY A 26 6.10 12.72 19.07
C GLY A 26 4.71 12.98 19.66
N LYS A 27 3.80 13.59 18.89
CA LYS A 27 2.45 13.92 19.37
C LYS A 27 1.51 12.71 19.25
N PRO A 28 0.66 12.46 20.27
CA PRO A 28 -0.39 11.46 20.14
C PRO A 28 -1.29 11.72 18.94
N THR A 29 -1.67 10.66 18.24
CA THR A 29 -2.68 10.68 17.18
C THR A 29 -3.96 10.01 17.66
N GLU A 30 -5.11 10.54 17.26
CA GLU A 30 -6.41 9.94 17.56
C GLU A 30 -6.64 8.65 16.76
N THR A 31 -6.09 8.58 15.56
CA THR A 31 -6.18 7.43 14.65
C THR A 31 -4.88 6.64 14.68
N ARG A 32 -5.00 5.31 14.68
CA ARG A 32 -3.87 4.37 14.56
C ARG A 32 -3.98 3.54 13.30
N VAL A 33 -2.85 3.35 12.63
CA VAL A 33 -2.73 2.39 11.53
C VAL A 33 -2.59 1.00 12.12
N THR A 34 -3.47 0.10 11.70
CA THR A 34 -3.53 -1.30 12.15
C THR A 34 -2.83 -2.25 11.20
N HIS A 35 -2.86 -1.95 9.89
CA HIS A 35 -2.25 -2.78 8.86
C HIS A 35 -1.59 -1.93 7.77
N GLY A 36 -0.56 -2.50 7.15
CA GLY A 36 0.35 -1.80 6.24
C GLY A 36 1.52 -1.13 7.01
N PRO A 37 2.02 0.02 6.55
CA PRO A 37 1.81 0.54 5.20
C PRO A 37 2.34 -0.42 4.13
N MET A 38 1.68 -0.48 2.99
CA MET A 38 2.19 -1.16 1.79
C MET A 38 2.53 -0.13 0.72
N LEU A 39 3.71 -0.24 0.12
CA LEU A 39 4.19 0.67 -0.92
C LEU A 39 3.71 0.23 -2.31
N GLY A 40 3.41 1.19 -3.17
CA GLY A 40 2.95 0.97 -4.54
C GLY A 40 2.98 2.24 -5.38
N ARG A 41 2.62 2.13 -6.67
CA ARG A 41 2.72 3.23 -7.65
C ARG A 41 4.08 3.95 -7.65
N PRO A 42 5.21 3.22 -7.76
CA PRO A 42 6.52 3.87 -7.84
C PRO A 42 6.62 4.68 -9.13
N ASP A 43 6.95 5.97 -9.01
CA ASP A 43 7.35 6.82 -10.14
C ASP A 43 8.71 7.46 -9.82
N SER A 44 9.23 8.24 -10.76
CA SER A 44 10.45 9.03 -10.61
C SER A 44 10.29 10.17 -9.61
N ASP A 45 9.09 10.70 -9.43
CA ASP A 45 8.81 11.82 -8.53
C ASP A 45 7.67 11.56 -7.55
N SER A 46 7.15 10.33 -7.48
CA SER A 46 6.08 9.98 -6.55
C SER A 46 6.16 8.55 -6.00
N MET A 47 5.46 8.36 -4.88
CA MET A 47 5.26 7.07 -4.22
C MET A 47 3.92 7.08 -3.49
N SER A 48 3.21 5.95 -3.49
CA SER A 48 1.98 5.79 -2.72
C SER A 48 2.12 4.78 -1.58
N LEU A 49 1.45 5.07 -0.47
CA LEU A 49 1.35 4.21 0.71
C LEU A 49 -0.12 3.84 0.92
N TRP A 50 -0.43 2.55 0.91
CA TRP A 50 -1.70 2.06 1.42
C TRP A 50 -1.63 1.83 2.91
N VAL A 51 -2.68 2.21 3.63
CA VAL A 51 -2.82 2.05 5.07
C VAL A 51 -4.24 1.62 5.42
N ARG A 52 -4.39 0.93 6.56
CA ARG A 52 -5.70 0.61 7.13
C ARG A 52 -5.76 0.99 8.61
N THR A 53 -6.85 1.63 9.02
CA THR A 53 -7.11 2.00 10.42
C THR A 53 -8.22 1.15 11.04
N GLU A 54 -8.40 1.22 12.36
CA GLU A 54 -9.51 0.53 13.03
C GLU A 54 -10.85 1.20 12.74
N ARG A 55 -10.86 2.54 12.76
CA ARG A 55 -12.01 3.41 12.47
C ARG A 55 -11.64 4.47 11.43
N PRO A 56 -12.61 5.07 10.71
CA PRO A 56 -12.38 6.22 9.85
C PRO A 56 -11.61 7.31 10.58
N GLY A 57 -10.51 7.78 9.98
CA GLY A 57 -9.76 8.88 10.56
C GLY A 57 -8.52 9.28 9.77
N LYS A 58 -7.94 10.41 10.16
CA LYS A 58 -6.79 11.02 9.50
C LYS A 58 -5.53 10.19 9.72
N VAL A 59 -4.79 9.95 8.64
CA VAL A 59 -3.46 9.32 8.71
C VAL A 59 -2.44 10.28 8.11
N ARG A 60 -1.35 10.52 8.85
CA ARG A 60 -0.20 11.32 8.42
C ARG A 60 1.04 10.45 8.32
N VAL A 61 1.84 10.70 7.30
CA VAL A 61 3.16 10.12 7.12
C VAL A 61 4.19 11.25 7.12
N LEU A 62 5.21 11.12 7.95
CA LEU A 62 6.37 11.99 8.00
C LEU A 62 7.48 11.35 7.17
N TYR A 63 8.20 12.11 6.35
CA TYR A 63 9.23 11.54 5.48
C TYR A 63 10.41 12.50 5.25
N GLY A 64 11.54 11.93 4.82
CA GLY A 64 12.79 12.66 4.54
C GLY A 64 13.87 11.77 3.94
N THR A 65 14.97 12.35 3.46
CA THR A 65 16.08 11.58 2.85
C THR A 65 17.08 11.07 3.87
N ASN A 66 17.06 11.61 5.10
CA ASN A 66 17.92 11.20 6.19
C ASN A 66 17.14 10.30 7.15
N LYS A 67 17.74 9.17 7.54
CA LYS A 67 17.10 8.22 8.45
C LYS A 67 16.77 8.91 9.78
N ARG A 68 15.53 8.77 10.24
CA ARG A 68 14.98 9.40 11.48
C ARG A 68 14.93 10.92 11.48
N ILE A 69 15.16 11.58 10.33
CA ILE A 69 14.98 13.02 10.20
C ILE A 69 13.93 13.24 9.13
N PHE A 70 12.73 13.62 9.57
CA PHE A 70 11.59 13.84 8.68
C PHE A 70 11.35 15.33 8.53
N THR A 71 11.48 15.82 7.30
CA THR A 71 11.40 17.23 6.93
C THR A 71 10.12 17.58 6.20
N HIS A 72 9.34 16.56 5.82
CA HIS A 72 8.11 16.69 5.06
C HIS A 72 7.03 15.80 5.64
N GLU A 73 5.79 16.08 5.25
CA GLU A 73 4.65 15.25 5.58
C GLU A 73 3.69 15.12 4.40
N ALA A 74 2.95 14.02 4.38
CA ALA A 74 1.79 13.82 3.52
C ALA A 74 0.67 13.20 4.35
N SER A 75 -0.58 13.31 3.90
CA SER A 75 -1.71 12.80 4.67
C SER A 75 -2.92 12.47 3.81
N VAL A 76 -3.83 11.71 4.41
CA VAL A 76 -5.21 11.56 3.96
C VAL A 76 -6.12 11.97 5.11
N GLU A 77 -7.18 12.71 4.82
CA GLU A 77 -8.06 13.27 5.86
C GLU A 77 -8.92 12.21 6.55
N THR A 78 -9.31 11.15 5.83
CA THR A 78 -10.01 10.02 6.42
C THR A 78 -9.77 8.73 5.63
N THR A 79 -9.78 7.60 6.31
CA THR A 79 -9.99 6.29 5.70
C THR A 79 -11.46 6.01 5.43
N ASP A 80 -11.75 5.04 4.55
CA ASP A 80 -13.09 4.76 4.04
C ASP A 80 -13.62 3.41 4.54
N ILE A 81 -14.67 3.43 5.36
CA ILE A 81 -15.30 2.23 5.92
C ILE A 81 -15.95 1.33 4.84
N SER A 82 -16.33 1.88 3.69
CA SER A 82 -16.81 1.10 2.54
C SER A 82 -15.72 0.27 1.85
N ARG A 83 -14.47 0.49 2.26
CA ARG A 83 -13.26 -0.20 1.83
C ARG A 83 -12.47 -0.71 3.05
N ASP A 84 -13.17 -1.14 4.10
CA ASP A 84 -12.58 -1.67 5.34
C ASP A 84 -11.59 -0.70 6.03
N ASN A 85 -11.91 0.59 6.05
CA ASN A 85 -11.09 1.65 6.63
C ASN A 85 -9.68 1.72 6.04
N THR A 86 -9.57 1.50 4.73
CA THR A 86 -8.33 1.69 3.97
C THR A 86 -8.23 3.11 3.40
N ALA A 87 -7.01 3.54 3.10
CA ALA A 87 -6.72 4.73 2.32
C ALA A 87 -5.38 4.62 1.60
N ILE A 88 -5.18 5.49 0.61
CA ILE A 88 -3.92 5.65 -0.11
C ILE A 88 -3.43 7.07 0.14
N ILE A 89 -2.19 7.19 0.62
CA ILE A 89 -1.47 8.46 0.77
C ILE A 89 -0.45 8.53 -0.37
N THR A 90 -0.59 9.50 -1.27
CA THR A 90 0.40 9.75 -2.31
C THR A 90 1.35 10.86 -1.89
N ILE A 91 2.64 10.62 -2.07
CA ILE A 91 3.71 11.59 -1.87
C ILE A 91 4.25 11.96 -3.25
N ASP A 92 4.11 13.22 -3.64
CA ASP A 92 4.54 13.74 -4.94
C ASP A 92 5.77 14.66 -4.81
N LYS A 93 6.30 15.10 -5.96
CA LYS A 93 7.43 16.06 -6.06
C LYS A 93 8.70 15.56 -5.36
N LEU A 94 8.90 14.25 -5.36
CA LEU A 94 10.09 13.60 -4.88
C LEU A 94 11.22 13.73 -5.89
N LYS A 95 12.46 13.63 -5.40
CA LYS A 95 13.62 13.56 -6.29
C LYS A 95 13.69 12.17 -6.93
N PRO A 96 14.01 12.07 -8.25
CA PRO A 96 14.29 10.80 -8.89
C PRO A 96 15.43 10.03 -8.24
N ASN A 97 15.36 8.71 -8.36
CA ASN A 97 16.41 7.79 -7.95
C ASN A 97 16.87 7.95 -6.49
N THR A 98 16.01 8.47 -5.60
CA THR A 98 16.38 8.93 -4.26
C THR A 98 15.74 8.04 -3.21
N ARG A 99 16.52 7.69 -2.18
CA ARG A 99 16.00 6.95 -1.03
C ARG A 99 15.35 7.91 -0.04
N TYR A 100 14.11 7.61 0.32
CA TYR A 100 13.37 8.27 1.38
C TYR A 100 13.10 7.30 2.52
N TYR A 101 13.11 7.82 3.74
CA TYR A 101 12.66 7.15 4.96
C TYR A 101 11.36 7.81 5.38
N TYR A 102 10.45 7.02 5.93
CA TYR A 102 9.18 7.54 6.41
C TYR A 102 8.75 6.88 7.71
N ARG A 103 7.85 7.55 8.43
CA ARG A 103 7.19 7.04 9.62
C ARG A 103 5.73 7.48 9.63
N ILE A 104 4.83 6.60 10.02
CA ILE A 104 3.45 6.96 10.32
C ILE A 104 3.43 7.77 11.62
N ALA A 105 2.72 8.90 11.63
CA ALA A 105 2.73 9.83 12.77
C ALA A 105 2.19 9.22 14.09
N ASP A 106 1.62 8.02 14.07
CA ASP A 106 1.22 7.27 15.28
C ASP A 106 2.39 6.55 15.99
N HIS A 107 3.60 6.68 15.43
CA HIS A 107 4.88 6.13 15.91
C HIS A 107 5.03 4.62 15.91
N GLN A 108 4.10 3.87 15.33
CA GLN A 108 4.17 2.40 15.36
C GLN A 108 4.92 1.81 14.17
N LEU A 109 4.83 2.47 13.02
CA LEU A 109 5.27 1.90 11.75
C LEU A 109 6.20 2.88 11.02
N GLU A 110 7.35 2.39 10.59
CA GLU A 110 8.32 3.11 9.77
C GLU A 110 8.80 2.23 8.61
N GLY A 111 9.34 2.87 7.58
CA GLY A 111 9.79 2.19 6.38
C GLY A 111 10.73 3.05 5.55
N SER A 112 11.04 2.58 4.35
CA SER A 112 11.81 3.36 3.38
C SER A 112 11.46 2.94 1.96
N PHE A 113 11.70 3.79 0.99
CA PHE A 113 11.51 3.46 -0.42
C PHE A 113 12.54 4.20 -1.28
N ARG A 114 12.65 3.82 -2.54
CA ARG A 114 13.45 4.51 -3.55
C ARG A 114 12.55 4.86 -4.74
N THR A 115 12.54 6.12 -5.14
CA THR A 115 11.86 6.54 -6.37
C THR A 115 12.54 5.96 -7.60
N MET A 116 11.81 5.84 -8.70
CA MET A 116 12.37 5.37 -9.97
C MET A 116 13.41 6.37 -10.51
N PRO A 117 14.37 5.92 -11.32
CA PRO A 117 15.19 6.83 -12.10
C PRO A 117 14.35 7.63 -13.11
N SER A 118 14.74 8.88 -13.39
CA SER A 118 14.14 9.67 -14.47
C SER A 118 14.98 9.56 -15.73
N ALA A 119 14.36 9.36 -16.89
CA ALA A 119 15.06 9.28 -18.17
C ALA A 119 15.89 10.54 -18.46
N VAL A 120 15.43 11.72 -18.02
CA VAL A 120 16.13 13.00 -18.23
C VAL A 120 17.52 12.98 -17.62
N ASP A 121 17.71 12.34 -16.46
CA ASP A 121 18.99 12.29 -15.75
C ASP A 121 20.04 11.41 -16.47
N PHE A 122 19.60 10.56 -17.40
CA PHE A 122 20.47 9.64 -18.14
C PHE A 122 20.68 10.06 -19.60
N LYS A 123 19.99 11.12 -20.06
CA LYS A 123 20.12 11.60 -21.45
C LYS A 123 21.50 12.17 -21.70
N ASN A 124 22.15 11.71 -22.77
CA ASN A 124 23.32 12.38 -23.32
C ASN A 124 23.33 12.31 -24.86
N PRO A 125 23.78 13.37 -25.57
CA PRO A 125 23.60 13.46 -27.03
C PRO A 125 24.31 12.39 -27.87
N LYS A 126 25.35 11.73 -27.35
CA LYS A 126 26.20 10.84 -28.16
C LYS A 126 25.91 9.35 -27.93
N GLY A 127 25.65 8.95 -26.71
CA GLY A 127 25.55 7.53 -26.32
C GLY A 127 24.23 7.13 -25.68
N ASN A 128 23.37 8.07 -25.29
CA ASN A 128 22.05 7.76 -24.74
C ASN A 128 21.04 8.91 -24.99
N PRO A 129 20.73 9.23 -26.26
CA PRO A 129 19.82 10.33 -26.58
C PRO A 129 18.39 10.12 -26.02
N GLU A 130 17.99 8.87 -25.85
CA GLU A 130 16.68 8.50 -25.33
C GLU A 130 16.59 8.51 -23.80
N GLY A 131 17.74 8.51 -23.10
CA GLY A 131 17.76 8.51 -21.63
C GLY A 131 17.41 7.16 -21.02
N LEU A 132 17.75 6.07 -21.70
CA LEU A 132 17.55 4.70 -21.22
C LEU A 132 18.30 4.49 -19.90
N PHE A 133 17.67 3.80 -18.96
CA PHE A 133 18.26 3.45 -17.67
C PHE A 133 17.92 2.02 -17.29
N ASN A 134 18.78 1.43 -16.46
CA ASN A 134 18.56 0.10 -15.91
C ASN A 134 17.74 0.19 -14.62
N PHE A 135 16.86 -0.78 -14.40
CA PHE A 135 16.18 -1.01 -13.15
C PHE A 135 16.31 -2.49 -12.74
N LYS A 136 16.05 -2.78 -11.48
CA LYS A 136 16.05 -4.14 -10.93
C LYS A 136 14.72 -4.39 -10.24
N PHE A 137 14.16 -5.56 -10.42
CA PHE A 137 12.92 -5.95 -9.75
C PHE A 137 12.99 -7.38 -9.24
N GLU A 138 12.13 -7.67 -8.28
CA GLU A 138 11.85 -9.01 -7.79
C GLU A 138 10.49 -9.46 -8.34
N PHE A 139 10.32 -10.76 -8.59
CA PHE A 139 9.09 -11.33 -9.10
C PHE A 139 8.82 -12.67 -8.41
N ALA A 140 7.62 -12.83 -7.86
CA ALA A 140 7.17 -14.04 -7.19
C ALA A 140 5.65 -14.24 -7.30
N CYS A 141 5.20 -15.42 -6.87
CA CYS A 141 3.81 -15.75 -6.56
C CYS A 141 3.80 -16.70 -5.36
N GLY A 142 2.64 -16.94 -4.76
CA GLY A 142 2.46 -18.01 -3.78
C GLY A 142 2.97 -17.67 -2.38
N ASN A 143 2.13 -17.02 -1.58
CA ASN A 143 2.45 -16.65 -0.20
C ASN A 143 1.73 -17.52 0.83
N ASN A 144 1.54 -18.83 0.57
CA ASN A 144 0.80 -19.70 1.47
C ASN A 144 1.41 -19.67 2.89
N GLN A 145 0.63 -19.15 3.83
CA GLN A 145 1.00 -19.06 5.25
C GLN A 145 0.40 -20.22 6.08
N GLY A 146 -0.22 -21.21 5.42
CA GLY A 146 -0.53 -22.51 5.99
C GLY A 146 0.74 -23.22 6.44
N GLY A 147 0.66 -24.00 7.52
CA GLY A 147 1.73 -24.90 7.94
C GLY A 147 1.41 -26.35 7.57
N GLY A 148 2.37 -27.26 7.72
CA GLY A 148 2.11 -28.70 7.69
C GLY A 148 2.19 -29.41 6.34
N GLY A 149 2.86 -28.82 5.34
CA GLY A 149 3.19 -29.53 4.07
C GLY A 149 3.11 -28.64 2.84
N ASP A 150 2.05 -27.82 2.74
CA ASP A 150 1.77 -26.99 1.55
C ASP A 150 2.17 -25.52 1.72
N GLY A 151 2.84 -25.19 2.82
CA GLY A 151 3.33 -23.84 3.13
C GLY A 151 4.35 -23.84 4.27
N ALA A 152 5.18 -22.79 4.28
CA ALA A 152 6.24 -22.61 5.28
C ALA A 152 5.74 -21.93 6.58
N GLY A 153 4.42 -21.79 6.73
CA GLY A 153 3.80 -21.09 7.84
C GLY A 153 3.87 -19.56 7.73
N PRO A 154 3.37 -18.85 8.76
CA PRO A 154 3.21 -17.39 8.74
C PRO A 154 4.53 -16.61 8.74
N THR A 155 5.67 -17.27 8.97
CA THR A 155 6.99 -16.63 8.88
C THR A 155 7.36 -16.29 7.44
N VAL A 156 6.85 -17.03 6.45
CA VAL A 156 7.17 -16.90 5.02
C VAL A 156 8.68 -16.62 4.79
N PRO A 157 9.56 -17.62 5.03
CA PRO A 157 11.02 -17.44 5.13
C PRO A 157 11.70 -16.81 3.90
N VAL A 158 11.07 -16.91 2.72
CA VAL A 158 11.54 -16.22 1.51
C VAL A 158 11.64 -14.72 1.77
N PHE A 159 10.62 -14.10 2.38
CA PHE A 159 10.64 -12.67 2.69
C PHE A 159 11.69 -12.31 3.75
N GLU A 160 12.07 -13.22 4.65
CA GLU A 160 13.20 -12.97 5.56
C GLU A 160 14.50 -12.79 4.76
N THR A 161 14.75 -13.69 3.81
CA THR A 161 15.91 -13.62 2.93
C THR A 161 15.87 -12.39 2.03
N LEU A 162 14.71 -12.09 1.44
CA LEU A 162 14.52 -10.92 0.59
C LEU A 162 14.74 -9.61 1.37
N ASN A 163 14.21 -9.51 2.58
CA ASN A 163 14.44 -8.35 3.45
C ASN A 163 15.92 -8.17 3.83
N ALA A 164 16.62 -9.27 4.13
CA ALA A 164 18.01 -9.23 4.54
C ALA A 164 18.97 -8.91 3.37
N LYS A 165 18.70 -9.43 2.17
CA LYS A 165 19.68 -9.46 1.07
C LYS A 165 19.28 -8.65 -0.16
N VAL A 166 17.98 -8.43 -0.39
CA VAL A 166 17.46 -7.94 -1.68
C VAL A 166 16.82 -6.56 -1.59
N ARG A 167 16.05 -6.25 -0.53
CA ARG A 167 15.17 -5.06 -0.47
C ARG A 167 15.85 -3.71 -0.79
N ASN A 168 17.15 -3.59 -0.51
CA ASN A 168 17.91 -2.36 -0.76
C ASN A 168 18.45 -2.22 -2.19
N ASN A 169 18.39 -3.31 -2.99
CA ASN A 169 19.06 -3.45 -4.29
C ASN A 169 18.08 -3.51 -5.47
N ILE A 170 16.78 -3.43 -5.23
CA ILE A 170 15.72 -3.42 -6.25
C ILE A 170 14.96 -2.11 -6.23
N ASN A 171 14.29 -1.81 -7.35
CA ASN A 171 13.44 -0.64 -7.51
C ASN A 171 11.99 -0.93 -7.11
N PHE A 172 11.47 -2.10 -7.49
CA PHE A 172 10.11 -2.55 -7.18
C PHE A 172 10.02 -4.08 -7.19
N ALA A 173 8.89 -4.61 -6.76
CA ALA A 173 8.54 -6.01 -6.88
C ALA A 173 7.26 -6.19 -7.72
N ILE A 174 7.09 -7.38 -8.28
CA ILE A 174 5.84 -7.82 -8.91
C ILE A 174 5.42 -9.10 -8.19
N LEU A 175 4.28 -9.06 -7.49
CA LEU A 175 3.68 -10.27 -6.97
C LEU A 175 2.52 -10.69 -7.88
N ASN A 176 2.75 -11.78 -8.60
CA ASN A 176 1.87 -12.25 -9.65
C ASN A 176 0.87 -13.28 -9.14
N GLY A 177 -0.05 -12.84 -8.29
CA GLY A 177 -1.08 -13.70 -7.71
C GLY A 177 -0.66 -14.40 -6.42
N ASP A 178 -1.66 -15.01 -5.78
CA ASP A 178 -1.53 -15.79 -4.55
C ASP A 178 -0.84 -15.00 -3.43
N TRP A 179 -1.17 -13.70 -3.35
CA TRP A 179 -0.81 -12.85 -2.23
C TRP A 179 -1.36 -13.40 -0.92
N LEU A 180 -2.54 -14.02 -0.98
CA LEU A 180 -3.11 -14.83 0.10
C LEU A 180 -3.65 -16.16 -0.41
N TYR A 181 -3.93 -17.05 0.54
CA TYR A 181 -4.76 -18.26 0.40
C TYR A 181 -5.95 -18.17 1.34
N GLU A 182 -7.03 -18.87 1.02
CA GLU A 182 -8.33 -18.71 1.65
C GLU A 182 -8.31 -19.08 3.12
N GLN A 183 -8.56 -18.08 3.95
CA GLN A 183 -8.72 -18.19 5.38
C GLN A 183 -9.73 -17.13 5.83
N ARG A 184 -10.49 -17.41 6.90
CA ARG A 184 -11.49 -16.46 7.43
C ARG A 184 -12.56 -16.05 6.41
N ARG A 185 -12.77 -16.78 5.30
CA ARG A 185 -13.82 -16.46 4.31
C ARG A 185 -15.23 -16.52 4.91
N ASP A 186 -15.38 -17.27 6.00
CA ASP A 186 -16.57 -17.43 6.82
C ASP A 186 -16.67 -16.43 7.99
N TYR A 187 -15.79 -15.41 8.04
CA TYR A 187 -15.79 -14.44 9.15
C TYR A 187 -17.15 -13.76 9.29
N PRO A 188 -17.78 -13.79 10.48
CA PRO A 188 -19.14 -13.31 10.64
C PRO A 188 -19.24 -11.78 10.45
N PRO A 189 -20.21 -11.27 9.66
CA PRO A 189 -20.42 -9.83 9.52
C PRO A 189 -20.68 -9.10 10.84
N LYS A 190 -21.34 -9.75 11.80
CA LYS A 190 -21.52 -9.21 13.16
C LYS A 190 -20.21 -8.93 13.90
N ASP A 191 -19.17 -9.73 13.61
CA ASP A 191 -17.86 -9.58 14.23
C ASP A 191 -17.06 -8.48 13.55
N TRP A 192 -17.24 -8.31 12.24
CA TRP A 192 -16.71 -7.15 11.51
C TRP A 192 -17.36 -5.85 11.97
N LEU A 193 -18.68 -5.78 12.10
CA LEU A 193 -19.40 -4.60 12.61
C LEU A 193 -18.84 -4.14 13.96
N ARG A 194 -18.71 -5.08 14.91
CA ARG A 194 -18.11 -4.81 16.21
C ARG A 194 -16.65 -4.34 16.10
N GLN A 195 -15.86 -4.94 15.21
CA GLN A 195 -14.47 -4.53 14.96
C GLN A 195 -14.37 -3.08 14.47
N VAL A 196 -15.28 -2.64 13.60
CA VAL A 196 -15.27 -1.26 13.05
C VAL A 196 -16.12 -0.26 13.84
N GLY A 197 -16.74 -0.71 14.94
CA GLY A 197 -17.54 0.14 15.83
C GLY A 197 -18.92 0.50 15.29
N LEU A 198 -19.55 -0.39 14.51
CA LEU A 198 -20.94 -0.28 14.06
C LEU A 198 -21.81 -1.27 14.86
N ASP A 199 -23.04 -0.87 15.16
CA ASP A 199 -23.95 -1.66 15.99
C ASP A 199 -24.82 -2.59 15.13
N THR A 200 -25.22 -2.12 13.95
CA THR A 200 -26.18 -2.84 13.09
C THR A 200 -25.76 -2.90 11.63
N MET A 201 -26.29 -3.89 10.90
CA MET A 201 -26.08 -4.00 9.45
C MET A 201 -26.69 -2.83 8.67
N LEU A 202 -27.67 -2.11 9.25
CA LEU A 202 -28.27 -0.93 8.62
C LEU A 202 -27.28 0.25 8.54
N GLU A 203 -26.34 0.34 9.48
CA GLU A 203 -25.27 1.34 9.48
C GLU A 203 -24.09 0.94 8.59
N ALA A 204 -24.00 -0.34 8.20
CA ALA A 204 -22.91 -0.84 7.37
C ALA A 204 -22.92 -0.15 6.00
N PRO A 205 -21.76 0.01 5.35
CA PRO A 205 -21.70 0.49 3.97
C PRO A 205 -22.59 -0.34 3.05
N ARG A 206 -23.21 0.30 2.05
CA ARG A 206 -24.11 -0.36 1.09
C ARG A 206 -23.52 -1.63 0.48
N ILE A 207 -22.22 -1.65 0.18
CA ILE A 207 -21.54 -2.82 -0.37
C ILE A 207 -21.56 -4.01 0.61
N VAL A 208 -21.37 -3.78 1.90
CA VAL A 208 -21.44 -4.81 2.95
C VAL A 208 -22.88 -5.25 3.18
N GLN A 209 -23.85 -4.34 3.10
CA GLN A 209 -25.27 -4.71 3.17
C GLN A 209 -25.68 -5.64 2.02
N LYS A 210 -25.13 -5.42 0.82
CA LYS A 210 -25.44 -6.22 -0.39
C LYS A 210 -24.62 -7.50 -0.50
N ALA A 211 -23.38 -7.49 -0.03
CA ALA A 211 -22.48 -8.63 -0.06
C ALA A 211 -21.78 -8.81 1.31
N PRO A 212 -22.49 -9.31 2.35
CA PRO A 212 -21.94 -9.39 3.70
C PRO A 212 -20.68 -10.26 3.80
N THR A 213 -20.52 -11.26 2.93
CA THR A 213 -19.34 -12.14 2.89
C THR A 213 -18.06 -11.43 2.45
N LEU A 214 -18.15 -10.20 1.93
CA LEU A 214 -16.98 -9.36 1.61
C LEU A 214 -16.04 -9.19 2.82
N VAL A 215 -16.62 -9.06 4.02
CA VAL A 215 -15.86 -8.87 5.25
C VAL A 215 -14.93 -10.05 5.56
N GLY A 216 -15.30 -11.27 5.17
CA GLY A 216 -14.43 -12.44 5.30
C GLY A 216 -13.22 -12.39 4.36
N VAL A 217 -13.38 -11.79 3.18
CA VAL A 217 -12.25 -11.57 2.27
C VAL A 217 -11.30 -10.51 2.84
N TRP A 218 -11.84 -9.41 3.38
CA TRP A 218 -11.05 -8.39 4.07
C TRP A 218 -10.31 -8.95 5.31
N GLU A 219 -10.96 -9.77 6.14
CA GLU A 219 -10.28 -10.44 7.27
C GLU A 219 -9.16 -11.38 6.83
N ASN A 220 -9.28 -12.00 5.65
CA ASN A 220 -8.23 -12.84 5.11
C ASN A 220 -6.95 -12.01 4.86
N TYR A 221 -7.08 -10.85 4.21
CA TYR A 221 -5.96 -9.94 3.97
C TYR A 221 -5.35 -9.46 5.29
N LYS A 222 -6.19 -9.02 6.25
CA LYS A 222 -5.74 -8.64 7.60
C LYS A 222 -4.96 -9.75 8.28
N THR A 223 -5.46 -10.98 8.21
CA THR A 223 -4.79 -12.15 8.80
C THR A 223 -3.38 -12.30 8.24
N TYR A 224 -3.21 -12.20 6.92
CA TYR A 224 -1.92 -12.32 6.25
C TYR A 224 -0.96 -11.18 6.60
N LEU A 225 -1.45 -9.95 6.66
CA LEU A 225 -0.66 -8.79 7.09
C LEU A 225 -0.25 -8.88 8.58
N ALA A 226 -1.15 -9.34 9.45
CA ALA A 226 -0.93 -9.37 10.89
C ALA A 226 0.08 -10.44 11.32
N ARG A 227 -0.02 -11.66 10.76
CA ARG A 227 0.88 -12.77 11.12
C ARG A 227 2.12 -12.87 10.24
N GLY A 228 2.02 -12.44 8.98
CA GLY A 228 3.08 -12.44 7.98
C GLY A 228 4.13 -11.36 8.23
N ARG A 229 4.89 -11.44 9.32
CA ARG A 229 5.79 -10.35 9.76
C ARG A 229 6.83 -9.97 8.69
N ASN A 230 7.47 -10.96 8.07
CA ASN A 230 8.46 -10.73 7.03
C ASN A 230 7.83 -10.19 5.74
N LEU A 231 6.65 -10.66 5.37
CA LEU A 231 5.88 -10.15 4.22
C LEU A 231 5.47 -8.69 4.44
N SER A 232 4.92 -8.36 5.61
CA SER A 232 4.54 -6.99 5.95
C SER A 232 5.76 -6.07 6.03
N GLU A 233 6.89 -6.57 6.53
CA GLU A 233 8.16 -5.84 6.51
C GLU A 233 8.64 -5.56 5.08
N TRP A 234 8.53 -6.53 4.18
CA TRP A 234 8.88 -6.35 2.78
C TRP A 234 8.05 -5.22 2.14
N HIS A 235 6.73 -5.25 2.32
CA HIS A 235 5.84 -4.25 1.72
C HIS A 235 5.97 -2.84 2.34
N ARG A 236 6.55 -2.70 3.54
CA ARG A 236 6.96 -1.39 4.10
C ARG A 236 8.23 -0.82 3.46
N HIS A 237 8.95 -1.63 2.69
CA HIS A 237 10.26 -1.27 2.16
C HIS A 237 10.40 -1.35 0.63
N VAL A 238 9.53 -2.10 -0.03
CA VAL A 238 9.59 -2.34 -1.48
C VAL A 238 8.24 -2.03 -2.11
N PRO A 239 8.17 -1.04 -3.02
CA PRO A 239 6.94 -0.79 -3.78
C PRO A 239 6.65 -1.98 -4.69
N SER A 240 5.40 -2.43 -4.71
CA SER A 240 5.02 -3.64 -5.43
C SER A 240 3.85 -3.39 -6.39
N PHE A 241 3.87 -4.08 -7.51
CA PHE A 241 2.71 -4.27 -8.39
C PHE A 241 2.10 -5.64 -8.13
N TYR A 242 0.78 -5.74 -8.24
CA TYR A 242 0.05 -6.96 -7.90
C TYR A 242 -0.82 -7.40 -9.07
N THR A 243 -0.84 -8.68 -9.38
CA THR A 243 -1.94 -9.27 -10.16
C THR A 243 -2.78 -10.16 -9.25
N ALA A 244 -4.04 -10.35 -9.57
CA ALA A 244 -4.86 -11.36 -8.91
C ALA A 244 -4.69 -12.70 -9.62
N ASP A 245 -4.64 -13.77 -8.85
CA ASP A 245 -4.86 -15.14 -9.29
C ASP A 245 -6.07 -15.75 -8.55
N ASP A 246 -6.25 -17.05 -8.64
CA ASP A 246 -7.41 -17.75 -8.10
C ASP A 246 -7.54 -17.62 -6.57
N HIS A 247 -6.45 -17.65 -5.80
CA HIS A 247 -6.53 -17.60 -4.34
C HIS A 247 -6.90 -16.23 -3.76
N GLU A 248 -6.65 -15.11 -4.47
CA GLU A 248 -7.28 -13.82 -4.13
C GLU A 248 -8.81 -13.94 -4.10
N LEU A 249 -9.34 -14.86 -4.91
CA LEU A 249 -10.74 -15.20 -5.09
C LEU A 249 -11.09 -16.49 -4.31
N ILE A 250 -11.24 -17.61 -5.04
CA ILE A 250 -11.36 -18.98 -4.56
C ILE A 250 -10.55 -19.88 -5.53
N ASN A 251 -9.79 -20.81 -4.96
CA ASN A 251 -8.97 -21.82 -5.62
C ASN A 251 -9.70 -22.50 -6.79
N ASP A 252 -8.98 -22.64 -7.90
CA ASP A 252 -9.44 -23.21 -9.17
C ASP A 252 -10.78 -22.58 -9.60
N ILE A 253 -10.79 -21.27 -9.79
CA ILE A 253 -11.96 -20.58 -10.32
C ILE A 253 -12.14 -20.91 -11.82
N TYR A 254 -13.39 -21.17 -12.22
CA TYR A 254 -13.78 -21.50 -13.60
C TYR A 254 -15.08 -20.79 -13.99
N GLY A 255 -15.44 -20.85 -15.28
CA GLY A 255 -16.66 -20.22 -15.80
C GLY A 255 -16.59 -18.69 -15.87
N ALA A 256 -15.38 -18.11 -15.86
CA ALA A 256 -15.20 -16.68 -16.04
C ALA A 256 -15.67 -16.26 -17.45
N GLY A 257 -16.66 -15.36 -17.51
CA GLY A 257 -17.20 -14.86 -18.78
C GLY A 257 -18.45 -15.60 -19.27
N GLU A 258 -18.97 -16.57 -18.52
CA GLU A 258 -20.20 -17.29 -18.87
C GLU A 258 -21.44 -16.59 -18.30
N ALA A 259 -22.24 -15.98 -19.18
CA ALA A 259 -23.49 -15.32 -18.79
C ALA A 259 -24.49 -16.34 -18.22
N GLY A 260 -25.04 -16.06 -17.03
CA GLY A 260 -26.02 -16.92 -16.39
C GLY A 260 -25.44 -18.15 -15.65
N TYR A 261 -24.11 -18.27 -15.55
CA TYR A 261 -23.48 -19.35 -14.80
C TYR A 261 -23.60 -19.12 -13.28
N VAL A 262 -24.56 -19.80 -12.65
CA VAL A 262 -24.82 -19.69 -11.21
C VAL A 262 -24.09 -20.81 -10.46
N ASN A 263 -22.87 -20.53 -10.05
CA ASN A 263 -22.04 -21.43 -9.24
C ASN A 263 -21.40 -20.65 -8.10
N ARG A 264 -21.38 -21.22 -6.88
CA ARG A 264 -20.80 -20.59 -5.69
C ARG A 264 -19.40 -19.99 -5.94
N ARG A 265 -18.50 -20.71 -6.63
CA ARG A 265 -17.14 -20.23 -6.91
C ARG A 265 -17.14 -19.06 -7.90
N ALA A 266 -17.92 -19.18 -8.99
CA ALA A 266 -18.03 -18.16 -10.02
C ALA A 266 -18.66 -16.85 -9.47
N VAL A 267 -19.72 -16.94 -8.66
CA VAL A 267 -20.39 -15.75 -8.11
C VAL A 267 -19.61 -15.06 -6.99
N PHE A 268 -18.72 -15.78 -6.30
CA PHE A 268 -17.87 -15.20 -5.26
C PHE A 268 -16.77 -14.30 -5.84
N ARG A 269 -16.45 -14.47 -7.14
CA ARG A 269 -15.45 -13.66 -7.85
C ARG A 269 -15.64 -12.18 -7.61
N ASP A 270 -16.83 -11.65 -7.86
CA ASP A 270 -17.05 -10.19 -7.82
C ASP A 270 -16.86 -9.62 -6.40
N ILE A 271 -17.24 -10.40 -5.38
CA ILE A 271 -17.02 -10.06 -3.96
C ILE A 271 -15.52 -10.03 -3.65
N ALA A 272 -14.78 -11.05 -4.08
CA ALA A 272 -13.36 -11.14 -3.80
C ALA A 272 -12.53 -10.13 -4.62
N THR A 273 -12.89 -9.90 -5.88
CA THR A 273 -12.31 -8.84 -6.72
C THR A 273 -12.50 -7.47 -6.06
N LYS A 274 -13.68 -7.17 -5.48
CA LYS A 274 -13.87 -5.92 -4.73
C LYS A 274 -12.87 -5.77 -3.59
N ALA A 275 -12.65 -6.81 -2.79
CA ALA A 275 -11.65 -6.77 -1.73
C ALA A 275 -10.21 -6.66 -2.27
N TRP A 276 -9.89 -7.32 -3.38
CA TRP A 276 -8.61 -7.16 -4.07
C TRP A 276 -8.37 -5.71 -4.49
N PHE A 277 -9.41 -5.00 -4.96
CA PHE A 277 -9.35 -3.56 -5.22
C PHE A 277 -9.09 -2.71 -3.98
N ASP A 278 -9.64 -3.12 -2.84
CA ASP A 278 -9.45 -2.40 -1.57
C ASP A 278 -8.04 -2.62 -0.99
N TYR A 279 -7.40 -3.76 -1.25
CA TYR A 279 -6.12 -4.14 -0.62
C TYR A 279 -4.90 -4.05 -1.54
N LEU A 280 -5.01 -4.39 -2.82
CA LEU A 280 -3.84 -4.58 -3.70
C LEU A 280 -3.93 -3.83 -5.03
N ALA A 281 -5.09 -3.86 -5.72
CA ALA A 281 -5.19 -3.34 -7.10
C ALA A 281 -4.83 -1.87 -7.24
N TRP A 282 -5.02 -1.11 -6.16
CA TRP A 282 -4.66 0.29 -6.10
C TRP A 282 -3.21 0.55 -6.51
N ALA A 283 -2.28 -0.39 -6.26
CA ALA A 283 -0.87 -0.20 -6.55
C ALA A 283 -0.55 -0.15 -8.05
N ASN A 284 -1.49 -0.61 -8.89
CA ASN A 284 -1.32 -0.65 -10.34
C ASN A 284 -1.90 0.60 -11.02
N PRO A 285 -1.35 0.99 -12.17
CA PRO A 285 -2.01 1.94 -13.05
C PRO A 285 -3.30 1.29 -13.59
N VAL A 286 -4.46 1.82 -13.19
CA VAL A 286 -5.75 1.45 -13.78
C VAL A 286 -6.11 2.47 -14.86
N GLN A 287 -6.21 2.02 -16.11
CA GLN A 287 -6.52 2.89 -17.26
C GLN A 287 -7.94 3.47 -17.20
N HIS A 288 -8.82 2.88 -16.39
CA HIS A 288 -10.20 3.32 -16.22
C HIS A 288 -10.39 4.00 -14.86
N ASN A 289 -10.24 5.33 -14.84
CA ASN A 289 -10.86 6.16 -13.81
C ASN A 289 -12.38 6.10 -14.01
N THR A 290 -13.05 5.12 -13.43
CA THR A 290 -14.47 5.31 -13.08
C THR A 290 -14.47 6.14 -11.81
N SER A 291 -14.49 7.47 -11.97
CA SER A 291 -15.00 8.35 -10.91
C SER A 291 -16.36 7.81 -10.45
N PRO A 292 -16.66 7.90 -9.13
CA PRO A 292 -17.94 7.45 -8.60
C PRO A 292 -19.14 8.11 -9.29
#